data_AF-A0ABD4YL60-F1
#
_entry.id   AF-A0ABD4YL60-F1
#
_cell.length_a   1.000
_cell.length_b   1.000
_cell.length_c   1.000
_cell.angle_alpha   90.00
_cell.angle_beta   90.00
_cell.angle_gamma   90.00
#
_symmetry.space_group_name_H-M   'P 1'
#
loop_
_entity.id
_entity.type
_entity.pdbx_description
1 polymer ?
#
loop_
_entity_poly.entity_id
_entity_poly.type
_entity_poly.pdbx_seq_one_letter_code
_entity_poly.pdbx_strand_id
1 'polypeptide(L)'
;MDTAKPPSHPLQQLHHAYQAINERFFSGALPGCEIRFSTRKGSEGHYRPGALPTGELCPALDQIAVGAHLSSSKMIESLAHQTCHQYRQHSGQPPRRAYHDQVWAEKMVEIGLQPSSTGLPGGRMTGQTVSHYLLEGGGLSLLIRELYDQGLDINLAGAAGRRSANKKAWARTKYTCAGCNKSVLGGDQYNLVCGDCQLPLTPEVSTAGAIEREGAEMPAEGGAPHTAPSSWEQSVA
;
A
#
# COMPACT_ATOMS: atom_id res chain seq x y z
N MET A 1 -0.32 11.44 22.66
CA MET A 1 -1.21 10.27 22.52
C MET A 1 -0.39 9.19 21.85
N ASP A 2 -0.27 8.01 22.47
CA ASP A 2 0.39 6.86 21.83
C ASP A 2 -0.34 6.57 20.52
N THR A 3 0.31 6.88 19.39
CA THR A 3 -0.21 6.50 18.08
C THR A 3 -0.08 4.98 17.98
N ALA A 4 -1.17 4.28 18.24
CA ALA A 4 -1.22 2.83 18.13
C ALA A 4 -0.69 2.42 16.77
N LYS A 5 0.26 1.48 16.76
CA LYS A 5 0.84 0.93 15.53
C LYS A 5 -0.29 0.41 14.62
N PRO A 6 -0.28 0.73 13.32
CA PRO A 6 -1.29 0.23 12.40
C PRO A 6 -1.28 -1.30 12.36
N PRO A 7 -2.44 -1.92 12.04
CA PRO A 7 -2.53 -3.37 11.93
C PRO A 7 -1.56 -3.91 10.89
N SER A 8 -1.16 -5.19 11.00
CA SER A 8 -0.20 -5.79 10.07
C SER A 8 -0.84 -6.46 8.86
N HIS A 9 -2.13 -6.80 8.92
CA HIS A 9 -2.81 -7.46 7.80
C HIS A 9 -3.21 -6.43 6.73
N PRO A 10 -2.92 -6.63 5.44
CA PRO A 10 -3.15 -5.61 4.41
C PRO A 10 -4.59 -5.12 4.31
N LEU A 11 -5.57 -6.02 4.47
CA LEU A 11 -6.99 -5.60 4.47
C LEU A 11 -7.31 -4.71 5.68
N GLN A 12 -6.75 -5.02 6.85
CA GLN A 12 -6.95 -4.21 8.04
C GLN A 12 -6.24 -2.85 7.91
N GLN A 13 -5.07 -2.81 7.27
CA GLN A 13 -4.39 -1.54 6.93
C GLN A 13 -5.22 -0.70 5.97
N LEU A 14 -5.84 -1.31 4.96
CA LEU A 14 -6.72 -0.61 4.03
C LEU A 14 -7.96 -0.05 4.75
N HIS A 15 -8.57 -0.83 5.66
CA HIS A 15 -9.64 -0.34 6.53
C HIS A 15 -9.18 0.79 7.46
N HIS A 16 -7.99 0.69 8.04
CA HIS A 16 -7.42 1.74 8.88
C HIS A 16 -7.19 3.04 8.09
N ALA A 17 -6.68 2.95 6.85
CA ALA A 17 -6.55 4.09 5.96
C ALA A 17 -7.91 4.73 5.64
N TYR A 18 -8.95 3.93 5.41
CA TYR A 18 -10.31 4.45 5.19
C TYR A 18 -10.82 5.22 6.42
N GLN A 19 -10.62 4.69 7.63
CA GLN A 19 -11.01 5.37 8.86
C GLN A 19 -10.30 6.72 9.01
N ALA A 20 -8.98 6.75 8.80
CA ALA A 20 -8.20 7.98 8.84
C ALA A 20 -8.66 9.02 7.80
N ILE A 21 -9.00 8.57 6.58
CA ILE A 21 -9.59 9.43 5.53
C ILE A 21 -10.95 9.97 5.98
N ASN A 22 -11.84 9.10 6.47
CA ASN A 22 -13.19 9.47 6.91
C ASN A 22 -13.14 10.50 8.05
N GLU A 23 -12.33 10.23 9.07
CA GLU A 23 -12.14 11.12 10.21
C GLU A 23 -11.57 12.48 9.78
N ARG A 24 -10.52 12.49 8.96
CA ARG A 24 -9.80 13.73 8.60
C ARG A 24 -10.55 14.62 7.63
N PHE A 25 -11.24 14.03 6.66
CA PHE A 25 -11.77 14.79 5.51
C PHE A 25 -13.30 14.80 5.43
N PHE A 26 -13.95 13.95 6.22
CA PHE A 26 -15.41 13.82 6.24
C PHE A 26 -15.98 13.90 7.66
N SER A 27 -15.16 14.32 8.64
CA SER A 27 -15.54 14.44 10.05
C SER A 27 -16.11 13.16 10.65
N GLY A 28 -15.71 12.00 10.12
CA GLY A 28 -16.24 10.69 10.52
C GLY A 28 -17.70 10.44 10.11
N ALA A 29 -18.28 11.26 9.23
CA ALA A 29 -19.71 11.22 8.92
C ALA A 29 -20.12 10.09 7.95
N LEU A 30 -19.17 9.44 7.27
CA LEU A 30 -19.50 8.38 6.32
C LEU A 30 -19.91 7.08 7.04
N PRO A 31 -20.88 6.31 6.48
CA PRO A 31 -21.52 5.18 7.15
C PRO A 31 -20.64 3.93 7.30
N GLY A 32 -19.38 3.96 6.82
CA GLY A 32 -18.57 2.76 6.62
C GLY A 32 -18.96 2.01 5.33
N CYS A 33 -18.20 0.97 4.99
CA CYS A 33 -18.48 0.11 3.84
C CYS A 33 -17.70 -1.21 3.94
N GLU A 34 -18.09 -2.21 3.15
CA GLU A 34 -17.22 -3.34 2.83
C GLU A 34 -16.04 -2.83 2.00
N ILE A 35 -14.82 -3.06 2.47
CA ILE A 35 -13.61 -2.71 1.73
C ILE A 35 -12.96 -4.00 1.26
N ARG A 36 -12.50 -4.02 0.01
CA ARG A 36 -11.89 -5.21 -0.58
C ARG A 36 -10.82 -4.88 -1.61
N PHE A 37 -9.95 -5.85 -1.84
CA PHE A 37 -9.05 -5.81 -3.00
C PHE A 37 -9.73 -6.35 -4.25
N SER A 38 -9.45 -5.74 -5.39
CA SER A 38 -9.87 -6.19 -6.72
C SER A 38 -8.67 -6.69 -7.51
N THR A 39 -8.74 -7.92 -7.99
CA THR A 39 -7.73 -8.53 -8.87
C THR A 39 -8.05 -8.31 -10.35
N ARG A 40 -9.12 -7.58 -10.67
CA ARG A 40 -9.51 -7.27 -12.05
C ARG A 40 -8.43 -6.41 -12.71
N LYS A 41 -7.92 -6.86 -13.86
CA LYS A 41 -6.91 -6.14 -14.64
C LYS A 41 -7.42 -4.75 -15.04
N GLY A 42 -6.59 -3.73 -14.82
CA GLY A 42 -6.86 -2.33 -15.21
C GLY A 42 -7.87 -1.58 -14.34
N SER A 43 -8.34 -2.16 -13.23
CA SER A 43 -9.26 -1.49 -12.29
C SER A 43 -8.49 -0.85 -11.14
N GLU A 44 -8.35 0.48 -11.11
CA GLU A 44 -7.74 1.17 -9.96
C GLU A 44 -8.61 1.12 -8.71
N GLY A 45 -9.93 1.24 -8.87
CA GLY A 45 -10.89 1.14 -7.78
C GLY A 45 -12.31 1.36 -8.28
N HIS A 46 -13.29 1.02 -7.44
CA HIS A 46 -14.69 1.40 -7.69
C HIS A 46 -15.51 1.40 -6.39
N TYR A 47 -16.39 2.38 -6.28
CA TYR A 47 -17.47 2.44 -5.30
C TYR A 47 -18.74 1.80 -5.85
N ARG A 48 -19.51 1.12 -4.99
CA ARG A 48 -20.88 0.69 -5.28
C ARG A 48 -21.79 1.08 -4.12
N PRO A 49 -22.91 1.78 -4.38
CA PRO A 49 -23.91 2.01 -3.35
C PRO A 49 -24.57 0.68 -2.95
N GLY A 50 -24.73 0.49 -1.65
CA GLY A 50 -25.44 -0.64 -1.08
C GLY A 50 -26.94 -0.53 -1.31
N ALA A 51 -27.58 -1.67 -1.58
CA ALA A 51 -29.03 -1.74 -1.69
C ALA A 51 -29.56 -3.08 -1.16
N LEU A 52 -30.76 -3.07 -0.61
CA LEU A 52 -31.51 -4.26 -0.26
C LEU A 52 -31.98 -4.99 -1.54
N PRO A 53 -32.39 -6.27 -1.46
CA PRO A 53 -32.99 -6.98 -2.59
C PRO A 53 -34.23 -6.28 -3.20
N THR A 54 -34.89 -5.44 -2.42
CA THR A 54 -36.03 -4.59 -2.85
C THR A 54 -35.61 -3.42 -3.75
N GLY A 55 -34.31 -3.13 -3.85
CA GLY A 55 -33.75 -1.98 -4.56
C GLY A 55 -33.62 -0.71 -3.71
N GLU A 56 -34.08 -0.73 -2.47
CA GLU A 56 -33.90 0.38 -1.52
C GLU A 56 -32.44 0.55 -1.14
N LEU A 57 -31.95 1.79 -1.10
CA LEU A 57 -30.57 2.09 -0.70
C LEU A 57 -30.33 1.70 0.76
N CYS A 58 -29.21 1.03 1.00
CA CYS A 58 -28.78 0.61 2.32
C CYS A 58 -27.31 0.98 2.52
N PRO A 59 -27.01 2.10 3.19
CA PRO A 59 -25.64 2.59 3.37
C PRO A 59 -24.70 1.58 4.04
N ALA A 60 -25.24 0.72 4.91
CA ALA A 60 -24.48 -0.35 5.58
C ALA A 60 -23.95 -1.43 4.61
N LEU A 61 -24.48 -1.49 3.39
CA LEU A 61 -24.07 -2.43 2.34
C LEU A 61 -23.21 -1.79 1.24
N ASP A 62 -22.79 -0.54 1.43
CA ASP A 62 -21.84 0.12 0.54
C ASP A 62 -20.56 -0.70 0.37
N GLN A 63 -19.96 -0.61 -0.81
CA GLN A 63 -18.72 -1.32 -1.12
C GLN A 63 -17.70 -0.40 -1.77
N ILE A 64 -16.44 -0.53 -1.34
CA ILE A 64 -15.29 0.06 -2.01
C ILE A 64 -14.30 -1.06 -2.34
N ALA A 65 -13.97 -1.20 -3.62
CA ALA A 65 -12.88 -2.05 -4.06
C ALA A 65 -11.69 -1.25 -4.55
N VAL A 66 -10.47 -1.67 -4.19
CA VAL A 66 -9.20 -1.05 -4.60
C VAL A 66 -8.35 -2.06 -5.36
N GLY A 67 -7.69 -1.64 -6.44
CA GLY A 67 -6.87 -2.50 -7.28
C GLY A 67 -5.69 -3.11 -6.54
N ALA A 68 -5.62 -4.45 -6.49
CA ALA A 68 -4.57 -5.21 -5.80
C ALA A 68 -3.16 -5.03 -6.39
N HIS A 69 -3.06 -4.51 -7.61
CA HIS A 69 -1.81 -4.32 -8.33
C HIS A 69 -1.14 -2.96 -8.08
N LEU A 70 -1.84 -2.06 -7.38
CA LEU A 70 -1.35 -0.71 -7.09
C LEU A 70 -0.28 -0.73 -6.00
N SER A 71 0.58 0.30 -5.96
CA SER A 71 1.44 0.55 -4.79
C SER A 71 0.60 0.95 -3.59
N SER A 72 1.14 0.83 -2.36
CA SER A 72 0.42 1.26 -1.15
C SER A 72 -0.08 2.72 -1.25
N SER A 73 0.72 3.65 -1.80
CA SER A 73 0.31 5.05 -1.96
C SER A 73 -0.85 5.19 -2.94
N LYS A 74 -0.77 4.51 -4.09
CA LYS A 74 -1.83 4.51 -5.10
C LYS A 74 -3.09 3.80 -4.63
N MET A 75 -2.97 2.81 -3.74
CA MET A 75 -4.13 2.23 -3.07
C MET A 75 -4.82 3.26 -2.17
N ILE A 76 -4.08 4.07 -1.41
CA ILE A 76 -4.66 5.11 -0.55
C ILE A 76 -5.28 6.25 -1.40
N GLU A 77 -4.62 6.68 -2.48
CA GLU A 77 -5.18 7.65 -3.44
C GLU A 77 -6.50 7.13 -4.06
N SER A 78 -6.50 5.89 -4.56
CA SER A 78 -7.69 5.25 -5.13
C SER A 78 -8.80 5.10 -4.09
N LEU A 79 -8.45 4.70 -2.87
CA LEU A 79 -9.39 4.61 -1.74
C LEU A 79 -10.04 5.95 -1.46
N ALA A 80 -9.26 7.03 -1.33
CA ALA A 80 -9.77 8.38 -1.09
C ALA A 80 -10.71 8.85 -2.21
N HIS A 81 -10.36 8.58 -3.48
CA HIS A 81 -11.24 8.84 -4.61
C HIS A 81 -12.58 8.10 -4.49
N GLN A 82 -12.56 6.81 -4.14
CA GLN A 82 -13.79 6.04 -3.94
C GLN A 82 -14.59 6.53 -2.71
N THR A 83 -13.92 7.00 -1.67
CA THR A 83 -14.56 7.63 -0.51
C THR A 83 -15.28 8.93 -0.90
N CYS A 84 -14.75 9.72 -1.85
CA CYS A 84 -15.47 10.87 -2.42
C CYS A 84 -16.75 10.45 -3.17
N HIS A 85 -16.76 9.29 -3.84
CA HIS A 85 -18.00 8.75 -4.42
C HIS A 85 -19.02 8.38 -3.34
N GLN A 86 -18.58 7.73 -2.26
CA GLN A 86 -19.46 7.44 -1.12
C GLN A 86 -20.03 8.70 -0.49
N TYR A 87 -19.19 9.71 -0.23
CA TYR A 87 -19.63 11.02 0.23
C TYR A 87 -20.69 11.59 -0.71
N ARG A 88 -20.44 11.56 -2.02
CA ARG A 88 -21.36 12.14 -2.99
C ARG A 88 -22.71 11.41 -3.01
N GLN A 89 -22.70 10.08 -2.88
CA GLN A 89 -23.90 9.24 -2.79
C GLN A 89 -24.79 9.63 -1.61
N HIS A 90 -24.21 9.98 -0.46
CA HIS A 90 -24.94 10.26 0.78
C HIS A 90 -25.16 11.74 1.07
N SER A 91 -24.58 12.64 0.27
CA SER A 91 -24.72 14.11 0.45
C SER A 91 -25.85 14.74 -0.37
N GLY A 92 -26.73 13.93 -0.97
CA GLY A 92 -27.86 14.37 -1.77
C GLY A 92 -28.11 13.44 -2.95
N GLN A 93 -28.89 13.88 -3.95
CA GLN A 93 -29.16 13.05 -5.12
C GLN A 93 -27.89 12.93 -5.99
N PRO A 94 -27.33 11.72 -6.17
CA PRO A 94 -26.13 11.53 -6.97
C PRO A 94 -26.44 11.73 -8.46
N PRO A 95 -25.43 12.04 -9.28
CA PRO A 95 -25.61 12.11 -10.72
C PRO A 95 -25.86 10.70 -11.30
N ARG A 96 -26.11 10.65 -12.62
CA ARG A 96 -26.14 9.37 -13.35
C ARG A 96 -24.87 8.54 -13.09
N ARG A 97 -24.99 7.22 -13.23
CA ARG A 97 -23.92 6.26 -12.93
C ARG A 97 -22.57 6.66 -13.56
N ALA A 98 -21.51 6.61 -12.73
CA ALA A 98 -20.11 6.88 -13.08
C ALA A 98 -19.82 8.31 -13.56
N TYR A 99 -20.73 9.27 -13.33
CA TYR A 99 -20.46 10.66 -13.63
C TYR A 99 -19.87 11.39 -12.43
N HIS A 100 -18.79 12.14 -12.65
CA HIS A 100 -18.16 13.00 -11.66
C HIS A 100 -18.76 14.40 -11.79
N ASP A 101 -19.66 14.76 -10.88
CA ASP A 101 -20.29 16.07 -10.85
C ASP A 101 -19.47 17.10 -10.05
N GLN A 102 -19.98 18.33 -9.98
CA GLN A 102 -19.29 19.44 -9.35
C GLN A 102 -19.08 19.21 -7.84
N VAL A 103 -20.08 18.67 -7.13
CA VAL A 103 -20.00 18.40 -5.68
C VAL A 103 -18.93 17.35 -5.39
N TRP A 104 -18.83 16.30 -6.22
CA TRP A 104 -17.74 15.33 -6.10
C TRP A 104 -16.38 15.99 -6.39
N ALA A 105 -16.29 16.83 -7.42
CA ALA A 105 -15.04 17.46 -7.81
C ALA A 105 -14.52 18.45 -6.75
N GLU A 106 -15.40 19.23 -6.14
CA GLU A 106 -15.08 20.14 -5.05
C GLU A 106 -14.55 19.38 -3.83
N LYS A 107 -15.22 18.28 -3.45
CA LYS A 107 -14.75 17.44 -2.35
C LYS A 107 -13.38 16.83 -2.64
N MET A 108 -13.12 16.37 -3.87
CA MET A 108 -11.79 15.88 -4.25
C MET A 108 -10.72 16.95 -4.04
N VAL A 109 -10.95 18.18 -4.52
CA VAL A 109 -10.01 19.30 -4.35
C VAL A 109 -9.78 19.60 -2.87
N GLU A 110 -10.84 19.65 -2.07
CA GLU A 110 -10.80 19.88 -0.63
C GLU A 110 -9.87 18.90 0.09
N ILE A 111 -9.91 17.61 -0.26
CA ILE A 111 -9.05 16.59 0.36
C ILE A 111 -7.62 16.58 -0.20
N GLY A 112 -7.30 17.39 -1.21
CA GLY A 112 -5.99 17.43 -1.85
C GLY A 112 -5.81 16.47 -3.03
N LEU A 113 -6.90 16.00 -3.62
CA LEU A 113 -6.89 15.31 -4.92
C LEU A 113 -7.42 16.25 -6.00
N GLN A 114 -6.66 16.54 -7.03
CA GLN A 114 -7.13 17.40 -8.11
C GLN A 114 -7.80 16.56 -9.21
N PRO A 115 -9.12 16.68 -9.43
CA PRO A 115 -9.77 16.02 -10.55
C PRO A 115 -9.23 16.50 -11.87
N SER A 116 -9.05 15.57 -12.81
CA SER A 116 -8.62 15.88 -14.17
C SER A 116 -9.04 14.81 -15.17
N SER A 117 -9.63 15.23 -16.28
CA SER A 117 -9.94 14.38 -17.42
C SER A 117 -8.70 13.89 -18.18
N THR A 118 -7.53 14.46 -17.92
CA THR A 118 -6.25 14.06 -18.54
C THR A 118 -5.29 13.41 -17.55
N GLY A 119 -5.65 13.37 -16.25
CA GLY A 119 -4.73 13.00 -15.18
C GLY A 119 -3.61 14.02 -14.93
N LEU A 120 -3.64 15.17 -15.62
CA LEU A 120 -2.62 16.23 -15.55
C LEU A 120 -3.28 17.61 -15.33
N PRO A 121 -2.51 18.65 -14.97
CA PRO A 121 -3.02 20.02 -14.88
C PRO A 121 -3.71 20.49 -16.17
N GLY A 122 -4.76 21.31 -16.03
CA GLY A 122 -5.55 21.85 -17.16
C GLY A 122 -6.65 20.93 -17.70
N GLY A 123 -6.79 19.70 -17.19
CA GLY A 123 -7.93 18.85 -17.52
C GLY A 123 -9.24 19.33 -16.91
N ARG A 124 -10.38 18.88 -17.47
CA ARG A 124 -11.70 19.16 -16.89
C ARG A 124 -11.86 18.43 -15.56
N MET A 125 -12.56 19.06 -14.61
CA MET A 125 -12.77 18.50 -13.27
C MET A 125 -14.02 17.63 -13.15
N THR A 126 -14.93 17.69 -14.13
CA THR A 126 -16.19 16.94 -14.16
C THR A 126 -16.32 16.15 -15.46
N GLY A 127 -17.10 15.07 -15.42
CA GLY A 127 -17.32 14.19 -16.57
C GLY A 127 -17.31 12.70 -16.23
N GLN A 128 -17.58 11.85 -17.22
CA GLN A 128 -17.69 10.40 -17.02
C GLN A 128 -16.35 9.66 -16.94
N THR A 129 -15.28 10.27 -17.44
CA THR A 129 -13.93 9.66 -17.51
C THR A 129 -12.90 10.52 -16.78
N VAL A 130 -13.33 11.27 -15.77
CA VAL A 130 -12.44 12.06 -14.93
C VAL A 130 -11.72 11.14 -13.96
N SER A 131 -10.41 11.33 -13.84
CA SER A 131 -9.60 10.75 -12.76
C SER A 131 -9.03 11.89 -11.93
N HIS A 132 -7.80 11.74 -11.42
CA HIS A 132 -7.18 12.69 -10.52
C HIS A 132 -5.66 12.62 -10.61
N TYR A 133 -5.02 13.64 -10.04
CA TYR A 133 -3.65 13.57 -9.58
C TYR A 133 -3.56 14.08 -8.14
N LEU A 134 -2.58 13.57 -7.41
CA LEU A 134 -2.31 13.99 -6.04
C LEU A 134 -1.67 15.39 -6.03
N LEU A 135 -2.17 16.29 -5.19
CA LEU A 135 -1.54 17.59 -4.95
C LEU A 135 -0.41 17.42 -3.92
N GLU A 136 0.82 17.74 -4.33
CA GLU A 136 1.97 17.71 -3.44
C GLU A 136 1.80 18.72 -2.30
N GLY A 137 2.01 18.26 -1.05
CA GLY A 137 1.77 19.07 0.14
C GLY A 137 0.29 19.29 0.49
N GLY A 138 -0.64 18.77 -0.31
CA GLY A 138 -2.08 18.79 -0.01
C GLY A 138 -2.47 17.84 1.12
N GLY A 139 -3.72 17.95 1.60
CA GLY A 139 -4.22 17.21 2.77
C GLY A 139 -3.98 15.70 2.69
N LEU A 140 -4.38 15.06 1.59
CA LEU A 140 -4.17 13.62 1.40
C LEU A 140 -2.69 13.24 1.27
N SER A 141 -1.87 14.08 0.63
CA SER A 141 -0.41 13.85 0.52
C SER A 141 0.22 13.81 1.91
N LEU A 142 -0.15 14.74 2.79
CA LEU A 142 0.30 14.76 4.18
C LEU A 142 -0.23 13.57 4.99
N LEU A 143 -1.49 13.18 4.81
CA LEU A 143 -2.04 11.99 5.47
C LEU A 143 -1.30 10.71 5.05
N ILE A 144 -1.02 10.52 3.75
CA ILE A 144 -0.26 9.36 3.26
C ILE A 144 1.11 9.28 3.93
N ARG A 145 1.82 10.42 4.02
CA ARG A 145 3.11 10.50 4.71
C ARG A 145 2.99 10.12 6.18
N GLU A 146 1.99 10.65 6.88
CA GLU A 146 1.75 10.35 8.29
C GLU A 146 1.46 8.86 8.52
N LEU A 147 0.62 8.23 7.69
CA LEU A 147 0.34 6.80 7.77
C LEU A 147 1.62 5.97 7.54
N TYR A 148 2.49 6.39 6.64
CA TYR A 148 3.80 5.77 6.44
C TYR A 148 4.74 5.95 7.61
N ASP A 149 4.78 7.14 8.22
CA ASP A 149 5.58 7.40 9.42
C ASP A 149 5.08 6.56 10.61
N GLN A 150 3.78 6.22 10.64
CA GLN A 150 3.20 5.26 11.59
C GLN A 150 3.50 3.80 11.24
N GLY A 151 4.08 3.51 10.08
CA GLY A 151 4.48 2.17 9.64
C GLY A 151 3.41 1.42 8.84
N LEU A 152 2.42 2.11 8.28
CA LEU A 152 1.48 1.53 7.33
C LEU A 152 2.22 1.23 6.01
N ASP A 153 2.06 0.03 5.47
CA ASP A 153 2.59 -0.36 4.15
C ASP A 153 1.70 -1.49 3.63
N ILE A 154 0.74 -1.14 2.77
CA ILE A 154 -0.25 -2.09 2.24
C ILE A 154 0.42 -2.96 1.19
N ASN A 155 1.02 -4.05 1.65
CA ASN A 155 1.76 -4.99 0.82
C ASN A 155 1.05 -6.33 0.73
N LEU A 156 0.41 -6.58 -0.42
CA LEU A 156 -0.29 -7.84 -0.69
C LEU A 156 0.66 -9.03 -0.97
N ALA A 157 1.87 -8.77 -1.44
CA ALA A 157 2.86 -9.83 -1.67
C ALA A 157 3.37 -10.44 -0.35
N GLY A 158 3.34 -9.68 0.75
CA GLY A 158 3.70 -10.15 2.09
C GLY A 158 2.57 -10.86 2.87
N ALA A 159 1.34 -10.88 2.34
CA ALA A 159 0.19 -11.52 2.97
C ALA A 159 0.21 -13.05 2.84
N ALA A 160 0.83 -13.56 1.77
CA ALA A 160 1.32 -14.94 1.74
C ALA A 160 2.47 -15.00 2.75
N GLY A 161 2.23 -15.68 3.87
CA GLY A 161 3.03 -15.61 5.10
C GLY A 161 4.51 -15.35 4.88
N ARG A 162 5.07 -14.44 5.69
CA ARG A 162 6.50 -14.09 5.70
C ARG A 162 7.34 -15.35 5.57
N ARG A 163 7.78 -15.70 4.36
CA ARG A 163 9.16 -16.14 4.24
C ARG A 163 9.92 -14.90 4.65
N SER A 164 10.65 -14.99 5.75
CA SER A 164 11.68 -14.02 6.06
C SER A 164 12.50 -13.91 4.78
N ALA A 165 12.19 -12.92 3.94
CA ALA A 165 13.04 -12.54 2.86
C ALA A 165 14.26 -12.05 3.63
N ASN A 166 15.25 -12.93 3.70
CA ASN A 166 16.58 -12.59 4.15
C ASN A 166 16.98 -11.46 3.19
N LYS A 167 16.66 -10.21 3.55
CA LYS A 167 17.17 -9.03 2.88
C LYS A 167 18.65 -9.25 3.05
N LYS A 168 19.33 -9.70 1.98
CA LYS A 168 20.78 -9.79 1.96
C LYS A 168 21.24 -8.45 2.49
N ALA A 169 21.80 -8.44 3.70
CA ALA A 169 22.35 -7.25 4.29
C ALA A 169 23.40 -6.80 3.27
N TRP A 170 23.11 -5.74 2.53
CA TRP A 170 24.10 -5.14 1.65
C TRP A 170 25.24 -4.71 2.55
N ALA A 171 26.37 -5.42 2.48
CA ALA A 171 27.53 -5.11 3.29
C ALA A 171 27.94 -3.67 3.00
N ARG A 172 27.84 -2.80 4.02
CA ARG A 172 28.24 -1.40 3.91
C ARG A 172 29.64 -1.28 4.47
N THR A 173 30.60 -0.96 3.61
CA THR A 173 31.97 -0.65 4.00
C THR A 173 32.02 0.81 4.44
N LYS A 174 32.60 1.07 5.62
CA LYS A 174 32.89 2.42 6.09
C LYS A 174 34.21 2.88 5.51
N TYR A 175 34.21 4.04 4.87
CA TYR A 175 35.39 4.69 4.32
C TYR A 175 35.68 5.93 5.14
N THR A 176 36.93 6.11 5.60
CA THR A 176 37.33 7.23 6.45
C THR A 176 38.47 8.01 5.79
N CYS A 177 38.35 9.34 5.76
CA CYS A 177 39.40 10.21 5.23
C CYS A 177 40.53 10.37 6.25
N ALA A 178 41.77 10.14 5.84
CA ALA A 178 42.96 10.31 6.70
C ALA A 178 43.26 11.77 7.09
N GLY A 179 42.72 12.75 6.36
CA GLY A 179 42.97 14.17 6.63
C GLY A 179 42.02 14.78 7.66
N CYS A 180 40.71 14.51 7.53
CA CYS A 180 39.68 15.14 8.36
C CYS A 180 38.87 14.17 9.22
N ASN A 181 39.17 12.86 9.17
CA ASN A 181 38.46 11.79 9.90
C ASN A 181 36.94 11.73 9.64
N LYS A 182 36.43 12.39 8.61
CA LYS A 182 35.04 12.23 8.16
C LYS A 182 34.90 10.87 7.48
N SER A 183 33.74 10.22 7.70
CA SER A 183 33.46 8.89 7.17
C SER A 183 32.17 8.86 6.35
N VAL A 184 32.13 7.97 5.36
CA VAL A 184 30.94 7.66 4.56
C VAL A 184 30.75 6.15 4.46
N LEU A 185 29.51 5.71 4.26
CA LEU A 185 29.16 4.30 4.09
C LEU A 185 28.87 4.03 2.61
N GLY A 186 29.54 3.04 2.03
CA GLY A 186 29.38 2.65 0.63
C GLY A 186 29.38 1.13 0.44
N GLY A 187 29.23 0.68 -0.81
CA GLY A 187 29.48 -0.72 -1.18
C GLY A 187 30.95 -1.10 -0.98
N ASP A 188 31.27 -2.36 -1.22
CA ASP A 188 32.64 -2.80 -1.33
C ASP A 188 33.31 -2.20 -2.59
N GLN A 189 34.61 -1.91 -2.50
CA GLN A 189 35.45 -1.52 -3.64
C GLN A 189 35.17 -0.13 -4.28
N TYR A 190 34.76 0.87 -3.50
CA TYR A 190 34.72 2.24 -4.00
C TYR A 190 36.05 2.99 -3.83
N ASN A 191 36.43 3.71 -4.89
CA ASN A 191 37.56 4.63 -4.87
C ASN A 191 37.03 6.05 -4.57
N LEU A 192 36.97 6.39 -3.28
CA LEU A 192 36.43 7.67 -2.81
C LEU A 192 37.55 8.65 -2.50
N VAL A 193 37.34 9.93 -2.84
CA VAL A 193 38.24 11.04 -2.53
C VAL A 193 37.50 12.08 -1.70
N CYS A 194 38.13 12.59 -0.66
CA CYS A 194 37.58 13.65 0.17
C CYS A 194 37.71 14.98 -0.58
N GLY A 195 36.60 15.64 -0.89
CA GLY A 195 36.64 16.95 -1.57
C GLY A 195 37.35 18.04 -0.77
N ASP A 196 37.33 17.97 0.57
CA ASP A 196 37.96 18.95 1.46
C ASP A 196 39.48 18.75 1.55
N CYS A 197 39.93 17.50 1.66
CA CYS A 197 41.35 17.18 1.88
C CYS A 197 42.09 16.75 0.61
N GLN A 198 41.37 16.46 -0.48
CA GLN A 198 41.90 15.84 -1.70
C GLN A 198 42.68 14.53 -1.46
N LEU A 199 42.36 13.85 -0.35
CA LEU A 199 42.95 12.58 0.04
C LEU A 199 41.97 11.42 -0.20
N PRO A 200 42.45 10.22 -0.55
CA PRO A 200 41.59 9.05 -0.66
C PRO A 200 40.99 8.68 0.70
N LEU A 201 39.75 8.17 0.71
CA LEU A 201 39.17 7.56 1.90
C LEU A 201 39.52 6.07 1.90
N THR A 202 40.01 5.57 3.03
CA THR A 202 40.40 4.16 3.18
C THR A 202 39.26 3.35 3.81
N PRO A 203 38.98 2.14 3.31
CA PRO A 203 37.99 1.27 3.91
C PRO A 203 38.46 0.76 5.28
N GLU A 204 37.60 0.82 6.29
CA GLU A 204 37.78 0.15 7.56
C GLU A 204 37.38 -1.31 7.39
N VAL A 205 38.37 -2.21 7.34
CA VAL A 205 38.13 -3.65 7.25
C VAL A 205 37.57 -4.14 8.57
N SER A 206 36.26 -4.40 8.64
CA SER A 206 35.65 -5.02 9.81
C SER A 206 35.98 -6.52 9.85
N THR A 207 36.80 -6.96 10.78
CA THR A 207 37.04 -8.38 11.11
C THR A 207 35.87 -9.00 11.90
N ALA A 208 34.63 -8.76 11.49
CA ALA A 208 33.45 -9.37 12.09
C ALA A 208 33.02 -10.56 11.23
N GLY A 209 33.34 -11.75 11.72
CA GLY A 209 33.15 -13.02 11.07
C GLY A 209 31.71 -13.32 10.65
N ALA A 210 31.61 -14.16 9.62
CA ALA A 210 30.42 -14.93 9.32
C ALA A 210 29.94 -15.63 10.60
N ILE A 211 28.73 -15.30 11.04
CA ILE A 211 28.03 -16.14 12.02
C ILE A 211 27.41 -17.26 11.20
N GLU A 212 28.16 -18.34 11.01
CA GLU A 212 27.60 -19.61 10.58
C GLU A 212 26.59 -20.07 11.64
N ARG A 213 25.37 -20.40 11.22
CA ARG A 213 24.40 -21.07 12.07
C ARG A 213 24.82 -22.53 12.15
N GLU A 214 25.26 -22.98 13.32
CA GLU A 214 25.31 -24.41 13.63
C GLU A 214 23.91 -25.01 13.43
N GLY A 215 23.79 -25.84 12.39
CA GLY A 215 22.67 -26.75 12.22
C GLY A 215 22.82 -27.88 13.22
N ALA A 216 21.84 -28.03 14.11
CA ALA A 216 21.68 -29.24 14.88
C ALA A 216 21.16 -30.34 13.93
N GLU A 217 22.08 -31.16 13.45
CA GLU A 217 21.81 -32.46 12.83
C GLU A 217 21.63 -33.49 13.95
N MET A 218 20.46 -34.14 14.01
CA MET A 218 20.23 -35.38 14.76
C MET A 218 19.43 -36.35 13.87
N PRO A 219 19.63 -37.67 14.02
CA PRO A 219 19.65 -38.64 12.94
C PRO A 219 18.28 -39.28 12.71
N ALA A 220 18.18 -39.86 11.51
CA ALA A 220 17.09 -40.71 11.09
C ALA A 220 17.19 -42.12 11.69
N GLU A 221 16.11 -42.57 12.31
CA GLU A 221 15.62 -43.96 12.36
C GLU A 221 14.08 -43.84 12.28
N GLY A 222 13.30 -44.57 11.48
CA GLY A 222 13.39 -45.92 10.95
C GLY A 222 11.98 -46.50 11.13
N GLY A 223 11.17 -46.57 10.07
CA GLY A 223 9.78 -47.07 10.16
C GLY A 223 9.15 -47.26 8.79
N ALA A 224 8.98 -48.54 8.43
CA ALA A 224 8.64 -49.07 7.11
C ALA A 224 7.13 -48.92 6.74
N PRO A 225 6.71 -49.33 5.52
CA PRO A 225 5.61 -48.74 4.76
C PRO A 225 4.26 -49.42 4.97
N HIS A 226 3.18 -48.68 4.73
CA HIS A 226 1.87 -49.25 4.42
C HIS A 226 1.52 -49.00 2.95
N THR A 227 1.48 -50.10 2.19
CA THR A 227 0.67 -50.32 0.98
C THR A 227 -0.82 -50.33 1.40
N ALA A 228 -1.85 -49.99 0.62
CA ALA A 228 -2.24 -50.24 -0.77
C ALA A 228 -3.54 -49.42 -1.05
N PRO A 229 -4.33 -49.68 -2.12
CA PRO A 229 -4.05 -49.58 -3.54
C PRO A 229 -5.01 -48.60 -4.27
N SER A 230 -4.72 -48.41 -5.55
CA SER A 230 -5.52 -47.71 -6.56
C SER A 230 -6.85 -48.40 -6.89
N SER A 231 -7.89 -47.62 -7.20
CA SER A 231 -8.75 -47.90 -8.36
C SER A 231 -9.37 -46.61 -8.91
N TRP A 232 -9.30 -46.55 -10.23
CA TRP A 232 -9.92 -45.60 -11.14
C TRP A 232 -11.13 -46.33 -11.73
N GLU A 233 -12.30 -45.71 -11.77
CA GLU A 233 -13.31 -46.07 -12.76
C GLU A 233 -14.29 -44.91 -12.98
N GLN A 234 -14.49 -44.59 -14.25
CA GLN A 234 -15.49 -43.69 -14.81
C GLN A 234 -16.77 -44.51 -15.07
N SER A 235 -17.95 -43.91 -14.88
CA SER A 235 -19.01 -43.82 -15.90
C SER A 235 -20.37 -43.37 -15.35
N VAL A 236 -20.88 -42.33 -15.99
CA VAL A 236 -22.23 -42.14 -16.57
C VAL A 236 -23.42 -42.92 -15.98
N ALA A 237 -24.41 -42.18 -15.48
CA ALA A 237 -25.83 -42.22 -15.86
C ALA A 237 -26.55 -40.99 -15.30
#